data_AF-A0A257SLC5-F1
#
_entry.id   AF-A0A257SLC5-F1
#
_cell.length_a   1.000
_cell.length_b   1.000
_cell.length_c   1.000
_cell.angle_alpha   90.00
_cell.angle_beta   90.00
_cell.angle_gamma   90.00
#
_symmetry.space_group_name_H-M   'P 1'
#
loop_
_entity.id
_entity.type
_entity.pdbx_description
1 polymer ?
#
loop_
_entity_poly.entity_id
_entity_poly.type
_entity_poly.pdbx_seq_one_letter_code
_entity_poly.pdbx_strand_id
1 'polypeptide(L)'
;MNYTLVEASTARAHIAHAWLGTHGQETVGTITLHAHQRAAAGRLRSLLADTRGAMLADAVGLGKTYTALAVARDAARLVIVAPASLRAMWREALAAAGATATFVSFQ
;
A
#
# COMPACT_ATOMS: atom_id res chain seq x y z
N MET A 1 11.03 -9.53 27.55
CA MET A 1 10.22 -8.46 26.93
C MET A 1 10.36 -7.24 27.84
N ASN A 2 11.15 -6.25 27.44
CA ASN A 2 11.42 -5.07 28.27
C ASN A 2 10.40 -3.99 27.94
N TYR A 3 9.68 -3.52 28.96
CA TYR A 3 8.80 -2.36 28.85
C TYR A 3 9.37 -1.21 29.66
N THR A 4 9.36 -0.02 29.06
CA THR A 4 9.78 1.22 29.71
C THR A 4 8.53 2.02 30.06
N LEU A 5 8.42 2.49 31.31
CA LEU A 5 7.35 3.41 31.70
C LEU A 5 7.61 4.77 31.04
N VAL A 6 6.58 5.31 30.37
CA VAL A 6 6.62 6.62 29.71
C VAL A 6 5.47 7.48 30.19
N GLU A 7 5.64 8.80 30.13
CA GLU A 7 4.57 9.75 30.39
C GLU A 7 3.36 9.51 29.47
N ALA A 8 2.16 9.72 30.00
CA ALA A 8 0.93 9.45 29.26
C ALA A 8 0.80 10.31 27.98
N SER A 9 1.38 11.52 27.98
CA SER A 9 1.47 12.38 26.79
C SER A 9 2.34 11.76 25.70
N THR A 10 3.48 11.19 26.07
CA THR A 10 4.39 10.49 25.15
C THR A 10 3.74 9.24 24.57
N ALA A 11 3.09 8.42 25.41
CA ALA A 11 2.33 7.27 24.94
C ALA A 11 1.21 7.68 23.96
N ARG A 12 0.42 8.71 24.31
CA ARG A 12 -0.63 9.25 23.42
C ARG A 12 -0.06 9.79 22.12
N ALA A 13 1.08 10.48 22.15
CA ALA A 13 1.72 11.01 20.96
C ALA A 13 2.22 9.88 20.05
N HIS A 14 2.82 8.81 20.61
CA HIS A 14 3.22 7.64 19.84
C HIS A 14 2.02 6.91 19.22
N ILE A 15 0.95 6.70 20.00
CA ILE A 15 -0.29 6.11 19.48
C ILE A 15 -0.87 7.00 18.39
N ALA A 16 -1.02 8.30 18.63
CA ALA A 16 -1.55 9.24 17.66
C ALA A 16 -0.71 9.25 16.38
N HIS A 17 0.62 9.26 16.48
CA HIS A 17 1.51 9.19 15.33
C HIS A 17 1.34 7.87 14.55
N ALA A 18 1.25 6.74 15.26
CA ALA A 18 1.03 5.44 14.64
C ALA A 18 -0.35 5.31 13.97
N TRP A 19 -1.38 5.96 14.54
CA TRP A 19 -2.75 5.89 14.03
C TRP A 19 -3.06 6.91 12.94
N LEU A 20 -2.57 8.14 13.08
CA LEU A 20 -2.84 9.25 12.15
C LEU A 20 -1.85 9.28 10.98
N GLY A 21 -0.65 8.72 11.16
CA GLY A 21 0.43 8.73 10.17
C GLY A 21 0.97 10.13 9.87
N THR A 22 1.94 10.22 8.95
CA THR A 22 2.40 11.50 8.41
C THR A 22 1.31 12.14 7.54
N HIS A 23 0.88 13.34 7.91
CA HIS A 23 -0.04 14.16 7.13
C HIS A 23 0.69 14.73 5.90
N GLY A 24 0.65 13.99 4.79
CA GLY A 24 1.13 14.42 3.47
C GLY A 24 0.29 13.81 2.36
N GLN A 25 0.15 14.53 1.25
CA GLN A 25 -0.38 13.96 0.01
C GLN A 25 0.70 13.03 -0.56
N GLU A 26 0.49 11.72 -0.49
CA GLU A 26 1.34 10.74 -1.19
C GLU A 26 0.71 10.47 -2.55
N THR A 27 1.52 10.53 -3.59
CA THR A 27 1.11 10.22 -4.96
C THR A 27 1.88 9.03 -5.50
N VAL A 28 1.25 8.34 -6.45
CA VAL A 28 1.88 7.31 -7.29
C VAL A 28 1.60 7.69 -8.74
N GLY A 29 2.61 8.23 -9.42
CA GLY A 29 2.38 8.91 -10.71
C GLY A 29 1.37 10.05 -10.54
N THR A 30 0.26 10.00 -11.27
CA THR A 30 -0.85 10.96 -11.20
C THR A 30 -1.93 10.59 -10.19
N ILE A 31 -1.81 9.46 -9.49
CA ILE A 31 -2.80 8.98 -8.51
C ILE A 31 -2.51 9.62 -7.15
N THR A 32 -3.48 10.36 -6.60
CA THR A 32 -3.44 10.84 -5.21
C THR A 32 -4.05 9.80 -4.27
N LEU A 33 -3.27 9.34 -3.30
CA LEU A 33 -3.74 8.31 -2.36
C LEU A 33 -4.62 8.87 -1.26
N HIS A 34 -5.74 8.21 -0.99
CA HIS A 34 -6.56 8.47 0.19
C HIS A 34 -5.82 8.11 1.48
N ALA A 35 -6.26 8.69 2.61
CA ALA A 35 -5.60 8.47 3.90
C ALA A 35 -5.53 6.98 4.28
N HIS A 36 -6.59 6.21 4.05
CA HIS A 36 -6.59 4.78 4.34
C HIS A 36 -5.64 3.99 3.44
N GLN A 37 -5.46 4.39 2.19
CA GLN A 37 -4.55 3.75 1.24
C GLN A 37 -3.09 3.99 1.62
N ARG A 38 -2.74 5.22 2.04
CA ARG A 38 -1.39 5.53 2.55
C ARG A 38 -1.07 4.72 3.80
N ALA A 39 -2.00 4.70 4.76
CA ALA A 39 -1.85 3.91 5.98
C ALA A 39 -1.72 2.41 5.68
N ALA A 40 -2.53 1.87 4.78
CA ALA A 40 -2.44 0.48 4.35
C ALA A 40 -1.12 0.18 3.64
N ALA A 41 -0.67 1.03 2.72
CA ALA A 41 0.60 0.85 2.01
C ALA A 41 1.79 0.86 2.97
N GLY A 42 1.83 1.79 3.94
CA GLY A 42 2.87 1.83 4.97
C GLY A 42 2.93 0.54 5.81
N ARG A 43 1.77 0.03 6.25
CA ARG A 43 1.69 -1.25 6.98
C ARG A 43 2.14 -2.43 6.12
N LEU A 44 1.71 -2.50 4.86
CA LEU A 44 2.08 -3.57 3.94
C LEU A 44 3.59 -3.57 3.65
N ARG A 45 4.20 -2.40 3.43
CA ARG A 45 5.67 -2.29 3.24
C ARG A 45 6.42 -2.79 4.47
N SER A 46 5.97 -2.44 5.67
CA SER A 46 6.56 -2.92 6.93
C SER A 46 6.46 -4.44 7.06
N LEU A 47 5.27 -5.00 6.82
CA LEU A 47 5.06 -6.46 6.81
C LEU A 47 5.95 -7.15 5.76
N LEU A 48 6.04 -6.62 4.53
CA LEU A 48 6.90 -7.19 3.50
C LEU A 48 8.38 -7.19 3.89
N ALA A 49 8.85 -6.16 4.58
CA ALA A 49 10.22 -6.11 5.09
C ALA A 49 10.47 -7.18 6.16
N ASP A 50 9.51 -7.39 7.06
CA ASP A 50 9.66 -8.29 8.21
C ASP A 50 9.40 -9.77 7.87
N THR A 51 8.38 -10.04 7.05
CA THR A 51 7.85 -11.40 6.83
C THR A 51 7.96 -11.89 5.39
N ARG A 52 8.40 -11.03 4.46
CA ARG A 52 8.44 -11.29 3.00
C ARG A 52 7.07 -11.56 2.36
N GLY A 53 5.97 -11.28 3.06
CA GLY A 53 4.62 -11.46 2.54
C GLY A 53 3.57 -10.65 3.30
N ALA A 54 2.60 -10.08 2.58
CA ALA A 54 1.53 -9.31 3.20
C ALA A 54 0.21 -9.51 2.45
N MET A 55 -0.91 -9.42 3.18
CA MET A 55 -2.26 -9.56 2.63
C MET A 55 -3.05 -8.27 2.86
N LEU A 56 -3.66 -7.77 1.78
CA LEU A 56 -4.60 -6.65 1.83
C LEU A 56 -6.03 -7.18 1.63
N ALA A 57 -6.78 -7.28 2.72
CA ALA A 57 -8.13 -7.86 2.75
C ALA A 57 -9.24 -6.82 2.95
N ASP A 58 -9.10 -5.66 2.31
CA ASP A 58 -10.08 -4.59 2.38
C ASP A 58 -11.37 -4.93 1.61
N ALA A 59 -12.48 -4.28 1.96
CA ALA A 59 -13.74 -4.38 1.22
C ALA A 59 -13.59 -4.00 -0.27
N VAL A 60 -14.50 -4.50 -1.11
CA VAL A 60 -14.57 -4.17 -2.54
C VAL A 60 -14.78 -2.67 -2.73
N GLY A 61 -14.15 -2.08 -3.75
CA GLY A 61 -14.27 -0.65 -4.05
C GLY A 61 -13.33 0.29 -3.28
N LEU A 62 -12.63 -0.18 -2.24
CA LEU A 62 -11.72 0.68 -1.44
C LEU A 62 -10.38 1.05 -2.10
N GLY A 63 -10.19 0.68 -3.37
CA GLY A 63 -9.01 1.05 -4.16
C GLY A 63 -7.76 0.21 -3.87
N LYS A 64 -7.93 -1.09 -3.61
CA LYS A 64 -6.83 -2.06 -3.40
C LYS A 64 -5.77 -2.02 -4.50
N THR A 65 -6.17 -1.82 -5.75
CA THR A 65 -5.27 -1.67 -6.90
C THR A 65 -4.27 -0.52 -6.68
N TYR A 66 -4.75 0.63 -6.23
CA TYR A 66 -3.90 1.80 -6.01
C TYR A 66 -3.01 1.64 -4.77
N THR A 67 -3.52 1.02 -3.70
CA THR A 67 -2.68 0.63 -2.55
C THR A 67 -1.57 -0.33 -2.96
N ALA A 68 -1.86 -1.33 -3.80
CA ALA A 68 -0.86 -2.27 -4.29
C ALA A 68 0.22 -1.59 -5.14
N LEU A 69 -0.16 -0.66 -6.03
CA LEU A 69 0.79 0.13 -6.81
C LEU A 69 1.63 1.06 -5.92
N ALA A 70 1.05 1.63 -4.87
CA ALA A 70 1.80 2.39 -3.88
C ALA A 70 2.85 1.52 -3.17
N VAL A 71 2.51 0.30 -2.77
CA VAL A 71 3.46 -0.64 -2.18
C VAL A 71 4.59 -1.00 -3.17
N ALA A 72 4.26 -1.18 -4.44
CA ALA A 72 5.18 -1.62 -5.48
C ALA A 72 6.00 -0.48 -6.15
N ARG A 73 5.85 0.78 -5.73
CA ARG A 73 6.46 1.95 -6.39
C ARG A 73 7.97 1.85 -6.63
N ASP A 74 8.70 1.20 -5.72
CA ASP A 74 10.16 1.07 -5.76
C ASP A 74 10.60 -0.35 -6.20
N ALA A 75 9.66 -1.18 -6.64
CA ALA A 75 9.96 -2.54 -7.07
C ALA A 75 10.71 -2.52 -8.41
N ALA A 76 11.91 -3.12 -8.45
CA ALA A 76 12.68 -3.26 -9.69
C ALA A 76 11.97 -4.11 -10.75
N ARG A 77 11.12 -5.05 -10.31
CA ARG A 77 10.29 -5.89 -11.18
C ARG A 77 8.92 -6.11 -10.54
N LEU A 78 7.86 -5.81 -11.28
CA LEU A 78 6.48 -5.99 -10.85
C LEU A 78 5.79 -7.03 -11.73
N VAL A 79 5.17 -8.02 -11.10
CA VAL A 79 4.30 -9.00 -11.75
C VAL A 79 2.91 -8.89 -11.16
N ILE A 80 1.91 -8.80 -12.02
CA ILE A 80 0.49 -8.81 -11.64
C ILE A 80 -0.10 -10.12 -12.14
N VAL A 81 -0.65 -10.89 -11.22
CA VAL A 81 -1.39 -12.12 -11.53
C VAL A 81 -2.87 -11.88 -11.23
N ALA A 82 -3.71 -11.88 -12.26
CA ALA A 82 -5.14 -11.58 -12.12
C ALA A 82 -5.96 -12.21 -13.26
N PRO A 83 -7.29 -12.35 -13.11
CA PRO A 83 -8.17 -12.76 -14.20
C PRO A 83 -7.98 -11.89 -15.44
N ALA A 84 -8.06 -12.50 -16.63
CA ALA A 84 -7.85 -11.80 -17.91
C ALA A 84 -8.81 -10.60 -18.10
N SER A 85 -10.03 -10.68 -17.55
CA SER A 85 -11.02 -9.60 -17.58
C SER A 85 -10.55 -8.31 -16.88
N LEU A 86 -9.60 -8.39 -15.94
CA LEU A 86 -9.06 -7.22 -15.24
C LEU A 86 -7.88 -6.57 -15.97
N ARG A 87 -7.44 -7.12 -17.11
CA ARG A 87 -6.25 -6.65 -17.82
C ARG A 87 -6.35 -5.18 -18.25
N ALA A 88 -7.48 -4.75 -18.79
CA ALA A 88 -7.68 -3.36 -19.22
C ALA A 88 -7.56 -2.39 -18.03
N MET A 89 -8.29 -2.67 -16.95
CA MET A 89 -8.24 -1.90 -15.70
C MET A 89 -6.82 -1.80 -15.14
N TRP A 90 -6.06 -2.90 -15.10
CA TRP A 90 -4.68 -2.87 -14.60
C TRP A 90 -3.75 -2.06 -15.51
N ARG A 91 -3.94 -2.08 -16.83
CA ARG A 91 -3.15 -1.25 -17.76
C ARG A 91 -3.39 0.24 -17.53
N GLU A 92 -4.64 0.63 -17.31
CA GLU A 92 -4.99 2.02 -16.99
C GLU A 92 -4.38 2.46 -15.66
N ALA A 93 -4.49 1.62 -14.62
CA ALA A 93 -3.92 1.92 -13.31
C ALA A 93 -2.38 2.01 -13.35
N LEU A 94 -1.70 1.14 -14.10
CA LEU A 94 -0.25 1.18 -14.32
C LEU A 94 0.16 2.46 -15.07
N ALA A 95 -0.59 2.85 -16.11
CA ALA A 95 -0.32 4.08 -16.84
C ALA A 95 -0.45 5.31 -15.95
N ALA A 96 -1.51 5.39 -15.14
CA ALA A 96 -1.71 6.47 -14.18
C ALA A 96 -0.60 6.49 -13.10
N ALA A 97 -0.14 5.32 -12.67
CA ALA A 97 0.96 5.18 -11.72
C ALA A 97 2.35 5.48 -12.30
N GLY A 98 2.47 5.60 -13.63
CA GLY A 98 3.78 5.69 -14.30
C GLY A 98 4.61 4.41 -14.14
N ALA A 99 3.96 3.26 -13.96
CA ALA A 99 4.60 1.98 -13.68
C ALA A 99 4.46 1.00 -14.85
N THR A 100 5.36 0.01 -14.89
CA THR A 100 5.27 -1.12 -15.82
C THR A 100 5.25 -2.43 -15.05
N ALA A 101 4.56 -3.43 -15.59
CA ALA A 101 4.45 -4.75 -14.97
C ALA A 101 4.24 -5.84 -16.02
N THR A 102 4.72 -7.04 -15.71
CA THR A 102 4.32 -8.24 -16.44
C THR A 102 2.95 -8.68 -15.94
N PHE A 103 1.96 -8.74 -16.83
CA PHE A 103 0.62 -9.21 -16.50
C PHE A 103 0.42 -10.67 -16.93
N VAL A 104 0.14 -11.54 -15.96
CA VAL A 104 -0.11 -12.96 -16.17
C VAL A 104 -1.56 -13.26 -15.82
N SER A 105 -2.24 -14.01 -16.68
CA SER A 105 -3.58 -14.55 -16.44
C SER A 105 -3.59 -16.04 -16.76
N PHE A 106 -4.31 -16.82 -15.97
CA PHE A 106 -4.56 -18.23 -16.21
C PHE A 106 -6.01 -18.42 -16.63
N GLN A 107 -6.25 -19.35 -17.57
CA GLN A 107 -7.58 -19.79 -17.97
C GLN A 107 -7.98 -21.03 -17.16
#